data_AF-A0A540VL23-F1
#
_entry.id   AF-A0A540VL23-F1
#
_cell.length_a   1.000
_cell.length_b   1.000
_cell.length_c   1.000
_cell.angle_alpha   90.00
_cell.angle_beta   90.00
_cell.angle_gamma   90.00
#
_symmetry.space_group_name_H-M   'P 1'
#
loop_
_entity.id
_entity.type
_entity.pdbx_description
1 polymer ?
#
loop_
_entity_poly.entity_id
_entity_poly.type
_entity_poly.pdbx_seq_one_letter_code
_entity_poly.pdbx_strand_id
1 'polypeptide(L)'
;MARRVLRRVTIHDRYQLEFKLGYPLTPGQETRYKIDTYIFVPRSLGIDRDTYTEREFYRDIQNYVRMKTPRFRLRELLSAPHSPLNNCERILHTQDPALLQLKKEELISSFKFLRAILKSAIRAHLARYVWHHGRKQFTPDLALPLAESVDELLETTQELTRRYRALAPYVDVESMPTRLRQSYRLTDEAISLVVEEGLLQAFLLVDRHLDRATHRQRGAALKKRIEAHVQAELQHRQAMGYGPPLRRKGDNEEYLFRTSILKKYTSSVLWLSTSVKREGTTLEHVLYALAAGVSMVFATVVAFYFQLRFGTFTFPVFVALVVGYMFKDRIKEIGRSLSARFLHNILYDRRTVIHTQDRRHELGYVREKVEYVSEKEVPAEVLASRDRGILAELANDRQGETIIRYTKAVVLHADALDAVHTNGLEITAINDIMRYDIRPYLRKMDNPTQRKWLLENGKLYRVRCHKTYHLNFVSVYRSVDEPDQPTIYQRTQVVLDRKGICRIVLGDEELEQELEDEVWTDEEQPARPVALPHQA
;
A
#
# COMPACT_ATOMS: atom_id res chain seq x y z
N MET A 1 -1.79 17.52 17.77
CA MET A 1 -0.63 16.78 17.23
C MET A 1 -0.48 17.15 15.76
N ALA A 2 0.73 17.39 15.26
CA ALA A 2 0.96 17.80 13.88
C ALA A 2 0.44 16.73 12.88
N ARG A 3 -0.29 17.15 11.84
CA ARG A 3 -0.87 16.31 10.79
C ARG A 3 0.18 15.84 9.79
N ARG A 4 1.16 15.06 10.27
CA ARG A 4 2.20 14.53 9.40
C ARG A 4 1.70 13.29 8.66
N VAL A 5 1.89 13.29 7.34
CA VAL A 5 1.69 12.10 6.50
C VAL A 5 2.65 11.02 7.01
N LEU A 6 2.09 9.88 7.44
CA LEU A 6 2.88 8.71 7.79
C LEU A 6 3.46 8.13 6.52
N ARG A 7 4.71 7.71 6.53
CA ARG A 7 5.41 7.30 5.31
C ARG A 7 6.33 6.14 5.60
N ARG A 8 6.38 5.19 4.66
CA ARG A 8 7.28 4.05 4.73
C ARG A 8 7.55 3.54 3.32
N VAL A 9 8.82 3.27 3.02
CA VAL A 9 9.22 2.59 1.79
C VAL A 9 9.86 1.25 2.13
N THR A 10 9.38 0.17 1.52
CA THR A 10 9.92 -1.18 1.74
C THR A 10 10.04 -1.95 0.44
N ILE A 11 10.81 -3.03 0.47
CA ILE A 11 10.85 -4.03 -0.60
C ILE A 11 9.67 -4.97 -0.36
N HIS A 12 8.69 -4.98 -1.27
CA HIS A 12 7.56 -5.90 -1.19
C HIS A 12 7.98 -7.31 -1.61
N ASP A 13 8.54 -7.39 -2.81
CA ASP A 13 9.13 -8.59 -3.36
C ASP A 13 10.37 -8.21 -4.18
N ARG A 14 10.94 -9.17 -4.89
CA ARG A 14 12.15 -8.99 -5.69
C ARG A 14 12.04 -7.91 -6.79
N TYR A 15 10.83 -7.55 -7.21
CA TYR A 15 10.53 -6.67 -8.33
C TYR A 15 9.59 -5.52 -7.96
N GLN A 16 9.05 -5.47 -6.74
CA GLN A 16 8.10 -4.45 -6.32
C GLN A 16 8.61 -3.69 -5.09
N LEU A 17 8.59 -2.36 -5.18
CA LEU A 17 8.71 -1.48 -4.03
C LEU A 17 7.32 -1.18 -3.48
N GLU A 18 7.15 -1.13 -2.16
CA GLU A 18 5.91 -0.70 -1.53
C GLU A 18 6.11 0.63 -0.81
N PHE A 19 5.34 1.63 -1.24
CA PHE A 19 5.21 2.94 -0.61
C PHE A 19 3.90 2.96 0.16
N LYS A 20 3.96 3.05 1.48
CA LYS A 20 2.79 3.14 2.36
C LYS A 20 2.69 4.56 2.90
N LEU A 21 1.63 5.26 2.51
CA LEU A 21 1.33 6.62 2.94
C LEU A 21 0.09 6.60 3.83
N GLY A 22 0.16 7.18 5.03
CA GLY A 22 -0.98 7.31 5.94
C GLY A 22 -1.44 8.76 6.00
N TYR A 23 -2.67 9.01 5.61
CA TYR A 23 -3.34 10.31 5.63
C TYR A 23 -4.18 10.42 6.90
N PRO A 24 -3.79 11.28 7.87
CA PRO A 24 -4.59 11.50 9.07
C PRO A 24 -5.98 12.03 8.74
N LEU A 25 -6.99 11.54 9.46
CA LEU A 25 -8.35 12.06 9.41
C LEU A 25 -8.54 13.09 10.54
N THR A 26 -9.37 14.10 10.31
CA THR A 26 -9.76 15.07 11.34
C THR A 26 -11.28 15.11 11.47
N PRO A 27 -11.85 15.02 12.69
CA PRO A 27 -13.29 15.11 12.89
C PRO A 27 -13.88 16.41 12.33
N GLY A 28 -14.91 16.31 11.49
CA GLY A 28 -15.67 17.45 10.96
C GLY A 28 -14.87 18.38 10.05
N GLN A 29 -13.69 17.97 9.56
CA GLN A 29 -12.85 18.80 8.69
C GLN A 29 -12.40 18.03 7.46
N GLU A 30 -12.52 18.66 6.29
CA GLU A 30 -11.88 18.19 5.08
C GLU A 30 -10.36 18.29 5.23
N THR A 31 -9.62 17.28 4.77
CA THR A 31 -8.15 17.27 4.82
C THR A 31 -7.53 17.05 3.45
N ARG A 32 -6.47 17.81 3.15
CA ARG A 32 -5.82 17.87 1.85
C ARG A 32 -4.31 17.65 1.96
N TYR A 33 -3.81 16.71 1.18
CA TYR A 33 -2.40 16.34 1.15
C TYR A 33 -1.86 16.37 -0.28
N LYS A 34 -0.61 16.82 -0.45
CA LYS A 34 0.10 16.76 -1.73
C LYS A 34 1.44 16.07 -1.56
N ILE A 35 1.69 15.07 -2.39
CA ILE A 35 2.92 14.28 -2.40
C ILE A 35 3.51 14.36 -3.81
N ASP A 36 4.71 14.93 -3.93
CA ASP A 36 5.47 14.94 -5.19
C ASP A 36 6.67 13.98 -5.06
N THR A 37 6.71 12.92 -5.85
CA THR A 37 7.82 11.95 -5.88
C THR A 37 8.65 12.13 -7.15
N TYR A 38 9.90 12.52 -7.00
CA TYR A 38 10.86 12.66 -8.09
C TYR A 38 11.70 11.37 -8.19
N ILE A 39 11.61 10.69 -9.33
CA ILE A 39 12.35 9.46 -9.63
C ILE A 39 13.50 9.82 -10.56
N PHE A 40 14.72 9.71 -10.04
CA PHE A 40 15.95 9.94 -10.78
C PHE A 40 16.47 8.61 -11.32
N VAL A 41 16.49 8.50 -12.65
CA VAL A 41 16.81 7.27 -13.38
C VAL A 41 18.08 7.50 -14.22
N PRO A 42 19.11 6.65 -14.11
CA PRO A 42 20.28 6.70 -15.00
C PRO A 42 19.86 6.64 -16.48
N ARG A 43 20.34 7.57 -17.31
CA ARG A 43 20.05 7.53 -18.76
C ARG A 43 20.55 6.27 -19.46
N SER A 44 21.58 5.63 -18.91
CA SER A 44 22.08 4.34 -19.39
C SER A 44 21.03 3.22 -19.37
N LEU A 45 19.98 3.33 -18.53
CA LEU A 45 18.85 2.39 -18.52
C LEU A 45 17.86 2.62 -19.66
N GLY A 46 18.02 3.71 -20.41
CA GLY A 46 17.23 4.09 -21.57
C GLY A 46 15.73 4.13 -21.27
N ILE A 47 15.40 4.81 -20.17
CA ILE A 47 14.05 5.15 -19.73
C ILE A 47 13.84 6.64 -20.00
N ASP A 48 12.82 6.94 -20.79
CA ASP A 48 12.41 8.28 -21.21
C ASP A 48 10.91 8.28 -21.58
N ARG A 49 10.41 9.45 -22.02
CA ARG A 49 8.99 9.64 -22.33
C ARG A 49 8.48 8.72 -23.45
N ASP A 50 9.35 8.29 -24.36
CA ASP A 50 8.99 7.47 -25.51
C ASP A 50 9.11 5.96 -25.22
N THR A 51 10.03 5.58 -24.33
CA THR A 51 10.32 4.19 -23.96
C THR A 51 9.61 3.71 -22.69
N TYR A 52 9.13 4.64 -21.86
CA TYR A 52 8.36 4.37 -20.66
C TYR A 52 7.26 5.43 -20.49
N THR A 53 6.17 5.25 -21.22
CA THR A 53 5.09 6.23 -21.31
C THR A 53 4.28 6.35 -20.00
N GLU A 54 3.48 7.41 -19.87
CA GLU A 54 2.56 7.61 -18.73
C GLU A 54 1.63 6.40 -18.51
N ARG A 55 1.17 5.79 -19.60
CA ARG A 55 0.34 4.57 -19.55
C ARG A 55 1.10 3.38 -18.99
N GLU A 56 2.38 3.23 -19.33
CA GLU A 56 3.22 2.16 -18.79
C GLU A 56 3.53 2.39 -17.32
N PHE A 57 3.81 3.64 -16.94
CA PHE A 57 3.98 4.02 -15.54
C PHE A 57 2.76 3.64 -14.69
N TYR A 58 1.55 3.98 -15.15
CA TYR A 58 0.32 3.62 -14.42
C TYR A 58 -0.02 2.13 -14.46
N ARG A 59 0.43 1.38 -15.48
CA ARG A 59 0.30 -0.09 -15.51
C ARG A 59 1.17 -0.75 -14.45
N ASP A 60 2.33 -0.17 -14.20
CA ASP A 60 3.36 -0.72 -13.33
C ASP A 60 3.16 -0.26 -11.87
N ILE A 61 2.09 0.51 -11.60
CA ILE A 61 1.61 0.88 -10.27
C ILE A 61 0.34 0.13 -9.90
N GLN A 62 0.31 -0.43 -8.69
CA GLN A 62 -0.90 -0.94 -8.06
C GLN A 62 -1.16 -0.17 -6.75
N ASN A 63 -2.32 0.48 -6.66
CA ASN A 63 -2.71 1.23 -5.46
C ASN A 63 -3.79 0.47 -4.69
N TYR A 64 -3.63 0.39 -3.38
CA TYR A 64 -4.63 -0.13 -2.47
C TYR A 64 -4.88 0.85 -1.34
N VAL A 65 -6.15 1.09 -1.01
CA VAL A 65 -6.52 2.04 0.05
C VAL A 65 -7.22 1.26 1.16
N ARG A 66 -6.79 1.46 2.41
CA ARG A 66 -7.36 0.82 3.59
C ARG A 66 -7.39 1.74 4.78
N MET A 67 -8.30 1.50 5.70
CA MET A 67 -8.30 2.13 7.02
C MET A 67 -7.04 1.71 7.80
N LYS A 68 -6.51 2.63 8.60
CA LYS A 68 -5.51 2.27 9.60
C LYS A 68 -6.17 1.36 10.64
N THR A 69 -5.51 0.26 10.96
CA THR A 69 -6.00 -0.68 11.98
C THR A 69 -6.17 0.07 13.30
N PRO A 70 -7.33 -0.04 13.97
CA PRO A 70 -7.53 0.54 15.29
C PRO A 70 -6.44 0.08 16.25
N ARG A 71 -5.90 1.00 17.04
CA ARG A 71 -4.82 0.70 17.98
C ARG A 71 -5.39 0.18 19.29
N PHE A 72 -4.94 -1.01 19.69
CA PHE A 72 -5.24 -1.62 20.98
C PHE A 72 -3.96 -2.16 21.59
N ARG A 73 -3.82 -2.02 22.91
CA ARG A 73 -2.90 -2.84 23.70
C ARG A 73 -3.47 -4.24 23.84
N LEU A 74 -2.60 -5.22 24.10
CA LEU A 74 -3.01 -6.62 24.16
C LEU A 74 -4.11 -6.85 25.21
N ARG A 75 -3.98 -6.27 26.41
CA ARG A 75 -5.01 -6.36 27.47
C ARG A 75 -6.33 -5.64 27.12
N GLU A 76 -6.27 -4.57 26.34
CA GLU A 76 -7.48 -3.81 25.95
C GLU A 76 -8.41 -4.65 25.07
N LEU A 77 -7.87 -5.61 24.32
CA LEU A 77 -8.71 -6.58 23.59
C LEU A 77 -9.60 -7.42 24.51
N LEU A 78 -9.24 -7.61 25.77
CA LEU A 78 -10.05 -8.35 26.73
C LEU A 78 -11.05 -7.45 27.48
N SER A 79 -10.68 -6.21 27.78
CA SER A 79 -11.40 -5.39 28.76
C SER A 79 -12.05 -4.13 28.19
N ALA A 80 -11.56 -3.59 27.07
CA ALA A 80 -12.08 -2.33 26.55
C ALA A 80 -13.55 -2.48 26.11
N PRO A 81 -14.45 -1.54 26.45
CA PRO A 81 -15.86 -1.64 26.08
C PRO A 81 -16.10 -1.75 24.57
N HIS A 82 -15.24 -1.11 23.78
CA HIS A 82 -15.26 -1.11 22.32
C HIS A 82 -14.37 -2.21 21.70
N SER A 83 -13.86 -3.15 22.52
CA SER A 83 -13.14 -4.32 21.99
C SER A 83 -14.05 -5.14 21.08
N PRO A 84 -13.57 -5.58 19.90
CA PRO A 84 -14.35 -6.47 19.04
C PRO A 84 -14.76 -7.77 19.74
N LEU A 85 -13.96 -8.30 20.68
CA LEU A 85 -14.31 -9.49 21.45
C LEU A 85 -15.53 -9.23 22.35
N ASN A 86 -15.47 -8.15 23.13
CA ASN A 86 -16.57 -7.74 24.02
C ASN A 86 -17.84 -7.41 23.22
N ASN A 87 -17.69 -6.85 22.01
CA ASN A 87 -18.82 -6.62 21.12
C ASN A 87 -19.49 -7.95 20.69
N CYS A 88 -18.69 -8.96 20.34
CA CYS A 88 -19.20 -10.27 19.97
C CYS A 88 -19.93 -10.95 21.13
N GLU A 89 -19.33 -10.95 22.33
CA GLU A 89 -19.96 -11.50 23.53
C GLU A 89 -21.27 -10.79 23.85
N ARG A 90 -21.27 -9.45 23.85
CA ARG A 90 -22.46 -8.64 24.12
C ARG A 90 -23.61 -8.98 23.18
N ILE A 91 -23.34 -9.15 21.89
CA ILE A 91 -24.39 -9.46 20.91
C ILE A 91 -24.82 -10.93 21.05
N LEU A 92 -23.89 -11.88 21.11
CA LEU A 92 -24.20 -13.32 21.11
C LEU A 92 -24.86 -13.79 22.42
N HIS A 93 -24.50 -13.20 23.56
CA HIS A 93 -25.09 -13.56 24.86
C HIS A 93 -26.52 -13.07 25.04
N THR A 94 -27.01 -12.15 24.21
CA THR A 94 -28.44 -11.75 24.23
C THR A 94 -29.36 -12.91 23.83
N GLN A 95 -28.85 -13.84 23.01
CA GLN A 95 -29.60 -15.00 22.50
C GLN A 95 -30.92 -14.66 21.81
N ASP A 96 -31.09 -13.42 21.35
CA ASP A 96 -32.28 -12.98 20.60
C ASP A 96 -32.10 -13.24 19.10
N PRO A 97 -32.85 -14.19 18.51
CA PRO A 97 -32.71 -14.51 17.09
C PRO A 97 -32.98 -13.33 16.14
N ALA A 98 -33.90 -12.43 16.49
CA ALA A 98 -34.23 -11.28 15.66
C ALA A 98 -33.09 -10.25 15.64
N LEU A 99 -32.52 -9.98 16.82
CA LEU A 99 -31.35 -9.12 16.96
C LEU A 99 -30.13 -9.71 16.25
N LEU A 100 -29.91 -11.01 16.37
CA LEU A 100 -28.79 -11.70 15.74
C LEU A 100 -28.86 -11.65 14.21
N GLN A 101 -30.06 -11.74 13.63
CA GLN A 101 -30.23 -11.50 12.20
C GLN A 101 -29.90 -10.06 11.81
N LEU A 102 -30.45 -9.09 12.56
CA LEU A 102 -30.21 -7.66 12.30
C LEU A 102 -28.71 -7.30 12.41
N LYS A 103 -27.99 -7.94 13.34
CA LYS A 103 -26.59 -7.64 13.69
C LYS A 103 -25.56 -8.57 13.05
N LYS A 104 -25.98 -9.45 12.15
CA LYS A 104 -25.12 -10.45 11.48
C LYS A 104 -23.87 -9.84 10.84
N GLU A 105 -24.00 -8.78 10.06
CA GLU A 105 -22.85 -8.16 9.38
C GLU A 105 -21.92 -7.42 10.37
N GLU A 106 -22.49 -6.91 11.47
CA GLU A 106 -21.74 -6.31 12.57
C GLU A 106 -20.87 -7.35 13.30
N LEU A 107 -21.44 -8.54 13.56
CA LEU A 107 -20.72 -9.68 14.13
C LEU A 107 -19.60 -10.17 13.21
N ILE A 108 -19.88 -10.37 11.93
CA ILE A 108 -18.88 -10.78 10.92
C ILE A 108 -17.73 -9.77 10.90
N SER A 109 -18.05 -8.48 10.90
CA SER A 109 -17.04 -7.41 10.93
C SER A 109 -16.25 -7.43 12.23
N SER A 110 -16.90 -7.65 13.37
CA SER A 110 -16.26 -7.74 14.70
C SER A 110 -15.30 -8.93 14.79
N PHE A 111 -15.64 -10.09 14.25
CA PHE A 111 -14.73 -11.24 14.14
C PHE A 111 -13.47 -10.88 13.34
N LYS A 112 -13.65 -10.25 12.18
CA LYS A 112 -12.54 -9.83 11.31
C LYS A 112 -11.65 -8.77 11.97
N PHE A 113 -12.25 -7.76 12.60
CA PHE A 113 -11.53 -6.74 13.36
C PHE A 113 -10.78 -7.34 14.54
N LEU A 114 -11.37 -8.28 15.27
CA LEU A 114 -10.71 -8.97 16.38
C LEU A 114 -9.37 -9.56 15.94
N ARG A 115 -9.37 -10.35 14.87
CA ARG A 115 -8.14 -10.94 14.33
C ARG A 115 -7.15 -9.86 13.86
N ALA A 116 -7.62 -8.87 13.10
CA ALA A 116 -6.74 -7.83 12.55
C ALA A 116 -6.06 -6.99 13.65
N ILE A 117 -6.82 -6.64 14.69
CA ILE A 117 -6.32 -5.89 15.85
C ILE A 117 -5.42 -6.79 16.71
N LEU A 118 -5.78 -8.06 16.94
CA LEU A 118 -4.92 -9.01 17.66
C LEU A 118 -3.53 -9.12 17.05
N LYS A 119 -3.45 -9.28 15.72
CA LYS A 119 -2.16 -9.30 15.01
C LYS A 119 -1.36 -8.03 15.25
N SER A 120 -2.02 -6.87 15.13
CA SER A 120 -1.37 -5.57 15.36
C SER A 120 -0.93 -5.39 16.82
N ALA A 121 -1.73 -5.85 17.78
CA ALA A 121 -1.47 -5.73 19.21
C ALA A 121 -0.30 -6.63 19.65
N ILE A 122 -0.25 -7.88 19.20
CA ILE A 122 0.88 -8.80 19.46
C ILE A 122 2.18 -8.22 18.88
N ARG A 123 2.12 -7.71 17.65
CA ARG A 123 3.27 -7.07 17.00
C ARG A 123 3.77 -5.87 17.80
N ALA A 124 2.88 -4.95 18.16
CA ALA A 124 3.24 -3.77 18.94
C ALA A 124 3.80 -4.14 20.32
N HIS A 125 3.27 -5.19 20.94
CA HIS A 125 3.72 -5.72 22.23
C HIS A 125 5.17 -6.22 22.19
N LEU A 126 5.57 -6.89 21.09
CA LEU A 126 6.92 -7.43 20.92
C LEU A 126 7.89 -6.46 20.22
N ALA A 127 7.40 -5.42 19.55
CA ALA A 127 8.17 -4.57 18.62
C ALA A 127 9.51 -4.07 19.19
N ARG A 128 9.49 -3.55 20.42
CA ARG A 128 10.70 -3.05 21.11
C ARG A 128 11.80 -4.11 21.16
N TYR A 129 11.48 -5.32 21.59
CA TYR A 129 12.47 -6.38 21.78
C TYR A 129 13.02 -6.87 20.45
N VAL A 130 12.15 -6.98 19.45
CA VAL A 130 12.58 -7.42 18.13
C VAL A 130 13.48 -6.37 17.46
N TRP A 131 13.18 -5.08 17.64
CA TRP A 131 14.05 -3.98 17.18
C TRP A 131 15.46 -4.06 17.79
N HIS A 132 15.56 -4.18 19.12
CA HIS A 132 16.86 -4.31 19.80
C HIS A 132 17.62 -5.59 19.39
N HIS A 133 16.92 -6.71 19.21
CA HIS A 133 17.51 -7.95 18.72
C HIS A 133 18.10 -7.77 17.30
N GLY A 134 17.33 -7.17 16.37
CA GLY A 134 17.77 -6.95 14.99
C GLY A 134 19.04 -6.10 14.88
N ARG A 135 19.19 -5.09 15.74
CA ARG A 135 20.38 -4.21 15.78
C ARG A 135 21.55 -4.75 16.61
N LYS A 136 21.41 -5.95 17.20
CA LYS A 136 22.38 -6.50 18.18
C LYS A 136 22.63 -5.55 19.36
N GLN A 137 21.63 -4.73 19.70
CA GLN A 137 21.66 -3.76 20.79
C GLN A 137 20.84 -4.24 22.00
N PHE A 138 20.65 -5.55 22.13
CA PHE A 138 19.95 -6.13 23.27
C PHE A 138 20.87 -6.15 24.50
N THR A 139 20.46 -5.44 25.54
CA THR A 139 21.20 -5.27 26.80
C THR A 139 20.63 -6.19 27.91
N PRO A 140 21.43 -6.59 28.93
CA PRO A 140 20.97 -7.51 29.98
C PRO A 140 19.76 -7.02 30.80
N ASP A 141 19.60 -5.71 30.95
CA ASP A 141 18.46 -5.04 31.60
C ASP A 141 17.12 -5.27 30.85
N LEU A 142 17.14 -5.54 29.55
CA LEU A 142 15.96 -5.89 28.76
C LEU A 142 15.48 -7.34 28.98
N ALA A 143 16.27 -8.19 29.65
CA ALA A 143 15.92 -9.60 29.84
C ALA A 143 14.69 -9.79 30.74
N LEU A 144 14.64 -9.09 31.88
CA LEU A 144 13.50 -9.20 32.81
C LEU A 144 12.20 -8.62 32.21
N PRO A 145 12.19 -7.40 31.62
CA PRO A 145 11.03 -6.87 30.90
C PRO A 145 10.57 -7.76 29.74
N LEU A 146 11.51 -8.40 29.01
CA LEU A 146 11.16 -9.37 27.97
C LEU A 146 10.40 -10.55 28.57
N ALA A 147 10.90 -11.12 29.68
CA ALA A 147 10.25 -12.25 30.33
C ALA A 147 8.82 -11.90 30.77
N GLU A 148 8.62 -10.73 31.39
CA GLU A 148 7.31 -10.23 31.80
C GLU A 148 6.38 -9.95 30.60
N SER A 149 6.91 -9.40 29.52
CA SER A 149 6.16 -9.17 28.28
C SER A 149 5.70 -10.49 27.66
N VAL A 150 6.53 -11.54 27.69
CA VAL A 150 6.17 -12.88 27.21
C VAL A 150 5.14 -13.54 28.13
N ASP A 151 5.27 -13.38 29.45
CA ASP A 151 4.27 -13.82 30.43
C ASP A 151 2.90 -13.21 30.12
N GLU A 152 2.83 -11.90 29.93
CA GLU A 152 1.61 -11.18 29.56
C GLU A 152 1.03 -11.63 28.22
N LEU A 153 1.89 -11.87 27.21
CA LEU A 153 1.47 -12.39 25.91
C LEU A 153 0.78 -13.74 26.05
N LEU A 154 1.39 -14.66 26.81
CA LEU A 154 0.84 -16.00 27.06
C LEU A 154 -0.53 -15.93 27.76
N GLU A 155 -0.62 -15.17 28.85
CA GLU A 155 -1.86 -15.03 29.63
C GLU A 155 -2.98 -14.42 28.79
N THR A 156 -2.67 -13.33 28.08
CA THR A 156 -3.69 -12.59 27.33
C THR A 156 -4.19 -13.37 26.12
N THR A 157 -3.30 -14.06 25.40
CA THR A 157 -3.69 -14.90 24.24
C THR A 157 -4.45 -16.14 24.67
N GLN A 158 -4.10 -16.73 25.82
CA GLN A 158 -4.83 -17.88 26.38
C GLN A 158 -6.26 -17.48 26.77
N GLU A 159 -6.41 -16.34 27.43
CA GLU A 159 -7.71 -15.84 27.85
C GLU A 159 -8.57 -15.41 26.64
N LEU A 160 -7.96 -14.75 25.65
CA LEU A 160 -8.65 -14.33 24.43
C LEU A 160 -9.19 -15.52 23.63
N THR A 161 -8.35 -16.54 23.41
CA THR A 161 -8.76 -17.75 22.67
C THR A 161 -9.82 -18.53 23.44
N ARG A 162 -9.69 -18.65 24.77
CA ARG A 162 -10.70 -19.27 25.64
C ARG A 162 -12.06 -18.57 25.51
N ARG A 163 -12.09 -17.24 25.66
CA ARG A 163 -13.33 -16.44 25.55
C ARG A 163 -13.95 -16.50 24.16
N TYR A 164 -13.13 -16.37 23.11
CA TYR A 164 -13.62 -16.44 21.74
C TYR A 164 -14.22 -17.82 21.41
N ARG A 165 -13.58 -18.90 21.88
CA ARG A 165 -14.06 -20.28 21.67
C ARG A 165 -15.31 -20.60 22.51
N ALA A 166 -15.47 -19.94 23.66
CA ALA A 166 -16.70 -20.02 24.44
C ALA A 166 -17.94 -19.45 23.71
N LEU A 167 -17.73 -18.71 22.60
CA LEU A 167 -18.83 -18.25 21.75
C LEU A 167 -19.37 -19.35 20.81
N ALA A 168 -18.65 -20.46 20.62
CA ALA A 168 -19.03 -21.51 19.68
C ALA A 168 -20.47 -22.04 19.88
N PRO A 169 -20.96 -22.30 21.11
CA PRO A 169 -22.33 -22.78 21.33
C PRO A 169 -23.41 -21.81 20.86
N TYR A 170 -23.12 -20.51 20.78
CA TYR A 170 -24.08 -19.50 20.32
C TYR A 170 -24.06 -19.31 18.81
N VAL A 171 -22.97 -19.70 18.15
CA VAL A 171 -22.80 -19.53 16.69
C VAL A 171 -23.06 -20.83 15.94
N ASP A 172 -22.63 -21.97 16.48
CA ASP A 172 -22.70 -23.28 15.83
C ASP A 172 -24.05 -23.98 16.04
N VAL A 173 -25.15 -23.21 15.94
CA VAL A 173 -26.52 -23.72 15.94
C VAL A 173 -27.10 -23.70 14.53
N GLU A 174 -27.95 -24.65 14.20
CA GLU A 174 -28.48 -24.84 12.84
C GLU A 174 -29.29 -23.62 12.35
N SER A 175 -29.98 -22.94 13.27
CA SER A 175 -30.74 -21.72 13.00
C SER A 175 -29.89 -20.51 12.59
N MET A 176 -28.57 -20.53 12.81
CA MET A 176 -27.70 -19.42 12.44
C MET A 176 -27.48 -19.32 10.93
N PRO A 177 -27.32 -18.11 10.38
CA PRO A 177 -26.95 -17.95 8.99
C PRO A 177 -25.60 -18.62 8.67
N THR A 178 -25.54 -19.44 7.62
CA THR A 178 -24.33 -20.17 7.20
C THR A 178 -23.09 -19.26 7.08
N ARG A 179 -23.25 -18.06 6.53
CA ARG A 179 -22.17 -17.06 6.39
C ARG A 179 -21.58 -16.63 7.74
N LEU A 180 -22.41 -16.51 8.78
CA LEU A 180 -21.96 -16.15 10.12
C LEU A 180 -21.15 -17.29 10.76
N ARG A 181 -21.66 -18.53 10.67
CA ARG A 181 -20.94 -19.73 11.13
C ARG A 181 -19.58 -19.89 10.44
N GLN A 182 -19.56 -19.73 9.12
CA GLN A 182 -18.32 -19.77 8.34
C GLN A 182 -17.36 -18.65 8.76
N SER A 183 -17.87 -17.43 8.96
CA SER A 183 -17.04 -16.31 9.41
C SER A 183 -16.40 -16.58 10.76
N TYR A 184 -17.13 -17.18 11.69
CA TYR A 184 -16.61 -17.56 13.00
C TYR A 184 -15.48 -18.59 12.87
N ARG A 185 -15.72 -19.70 12.16
CA ARG A 185 -14.71 -20.77 11.97
C ARG A 185 -13.45 -20.26 11.25
N LEU A 186 -13.61 -19.47 10.18
CA LEU A 186 -12.47 -18.87 9.47
C LEU A 186 -11.69 -17.90 10.37
N THR A 187 -12.37 -17.18 11.24
CA THR A 187 -11.71 -16.24 12.16
C THR A 187 -11.02 -16.96 13.30
N ASP A 188 -11.63 -18.01 13.88
CA ASP A 188 -11.03 -18.86 14.91
C ASP A 188 -9.69 -19.46 14.41
N GLU A 189 -9.69 -20.03 13.20
CA GLU A 189 -8.48 -20.53 12.58
C GLU A 189 -7.43 -19.42 12.36
N ALA A 190 -7.87 -18.24 11.90
CA ALA A 190 -6.98 -17.11 11.67
C ALA A 190 -6.42 -16.51 12.97
N ILE A 191 -7.17 -16.55 14.08
CA ILE A 191 -6.71 -16.17 15.43
C ILE A 191 -5.67 -17.18 15.89
N SER A 192 -5.95 -18.47 15.77
CA SER A 192 -5.01 -19.55 16.14
C SER A 192 -3.65 -19.40 15.44
N LEU A 193 -3.65 -19.12 14.13
CA LEU A 193 -2.43 -18.86 13.35
C LEU A 193 -1.67 -17.61 13.82
N VAL A 194 -2.37 -16.52 14.14
CA VAL A 194 -1.75 -15.28 14.62
C VAL A 194 -1.15 -15.45 16.02
N VAL A 195 -1.84 -16.20 16.90
CA VAL A 195 -1.32 -16.55 18.23
C VAL A 195 -0.09 -17.43 18.11
N GLU A 196 -0.13 -18.48 17.29
CA GLU A 196 1.03 -19.33 17.00
C GLU A 196 2.23 -18.51 16.50
N GLU A 197 2.03 -17.66 15.49
CA GLU A 197 3.09 -16.81 14.92
C GLU A 197 3.73 -15.91 15.99
N GLY A 198 2.91 -15.22 16.80
CA GLY A 198 3.38 -14.37 17.90
C GLY A 198 4.15 -15.13 18.97
N LEU A 199 3.69 -16.33 19.34
CA LEU A 199 4.35 -17.17 20.32
C LEU A 199 5.68 -17.74 19.82
N LEU A 200 5.78 -18.08 18.53
CA LEU A 200 7.04 -18.50 17.92
C LEU A 200 8.06 -17.35 17.87
N GLN A 201 7.61 -16.11 17.63
CA GLN A 201 8.48 -14.93 17.75
C GLN A 201 8.99 -14.73 19.17
N ALA A 202 8.10 -14.84 20.16
CA ALA A 202 8.46 -14.79 21.57
C ALA A 202 9.47 -15.89 21.93
N PHE A 203 9.28 -17.11 21.41
CA PHE A 203 10.23 -18.21 21.61
C PHE A 203 11.63 -17.86 21.10
N LEU A 204 11.75 -17.28 19.89
CA LEU A 204 13.03 -16.86 19.33
C LEU A 204 13.72 -15.80 20.21
N LEU A 205 12.97 -14.82 20.73
CA LEU A 205 13.51 -13.80 21.63
C LEU A 205 13.99 -14.41 22.95
N VAL A 206 13.19 -15.30 23.55
CA VAL A 206 13.53 -15.99 24.79
C VAL A 206 14.77 -16.87 24.60
N ASP A 207 14.83 -17.64 23.51
CA ASP A 207 15.95 -18.50 23.17
C ASP A 207 17.27 -17.74 23.04
N ARG A 208 17.25 -16.59 22.36
CA ARG A 208 18.44 -15.77 22.15
C ARG A 208 18.90 -15.01 23.39
N HIS A 209 17.97 -14.53 24.21
CA HIS A 209 18.28 -13.52 25.22
C HIS A 209 18.15 -14.01 26.67
N LEU A 210 17.38 -15.07 26.93
CA LEU A 210 17.15 -15.60 28.28
C LEU A 210 17.93 -16.90 28.58
N ASP A 211 18.67 -17.46 27.63
CA ASP A 211 19.53 -18.64 27.84
C ASP A 211 20.87 -18.34 28.56
N ARG A 212 21.12 -17.08 28.96
CA ARG A 212 22.30 -16.69 29.76
C ARG A 212 22.17 -17.17 31.22
N ALA A 213 23.29 -17.49 31.86
CA ALA A 213 23.35 -18.13 33.19
C ALA A 213 22.42 -17.50 34.25
N THR A 214 22.29 -16.17 34.27
CA THR A 214 21.44 -15.42 35.22
C THR A 214 19.94 -15.66 35.06
N HIS A 215 19.45 -15.93 33.84
CA HIS A 215 18.02 -16.07 33.54
C HIS A 215 17.62 -17.42 32.95
N ARG A 216 18.58 -18.36 32.84
CA ARG A 216 18.42 -19.66 32.18
C ARG A 216 17.20 -20.45 32.68
N GLN A 217 16.96 -20.48 33.99
CA GLN A 217 15.81 -21.20 34.55
C GLN A 217 14.48 -20.57 34.13
N ARG A 218 14.38 -19.24 34.16
CA ARG A 218 13.17 -18.51 33.73
C ARG A 218 12.96 -18.64 32.22
N GLY A 219 14.03 -18.54 31.43
CA GLY A 219 13.99 -18.78 29.99
C GLY A 219 13.49 -20.18 29.64
N ALA A 220 14.00 -21.22 30.31
CA ALA A 220 13.54 -22.60 30.11
C ALA A 220 12.06 -22.79 30.50
N ALA A 221 11.60 -22.19 31.60
CA ALA A 221 10.21 -22.23 32.02
C ALA A 221 9.27 -21.56 31.00
N LEU A 222 9.67 -20.39 30.47
CA LEU A 222 8.92 -19.68 29.43
C LEU A 222 8.85 -20.48 28.13
N LYS A 223 9.98 -21.04 27.67
CA LYS A 223 10.03 -21.91 26.48
C LYS A 223 9.03 -23.06 26.59
N LYS A 224 8.99 -23.74 27.74
CA LYS A 224 8.04 -24.84 28.00
C LYS A 224 6.58 -24.38 27.95
N ARG A 225 6.28 -23.21 28.52
CA ARG A 225 4.91 -22.63 28.47
C ARG A 225 4.51 -22.22 27.06
N ILE A 226 5.42 -21.61 26.31
CA ILE A 226 5.21 -21.28 24.89
C ILE A 226 4.94 -22.54 24.09
N GLU A 227 5.79 -23.56 24.23
CA GLU A 227 5.62 -24.84 23.54
C GLU A 227 4.26 -25.47 23.85
N ALA A 228 3.88 -25.55 25.13
CA ALA A 228 2.58 -26.09 25.54
C ALA A 228 1.41 -25.33 24.90
N HIS A 229 1.49 -24.00 24.83
CA HIS A 229 0.44 -23.16 24.23
C HIS A 229 0.38 -23.36 22.70
N VAL A 230 1.52 -23.38 22.00
CA VAL A 230 1.58 -23.66 20.56
C VAL A 230 1.02 -25.05 20.24
N GLN A 231 1.35 -26.06 21.06
CA GLN A 231 0.78 -27.40 20.89
C GLN A 231 -0.74 -27.43 21.13
N ALA A 232 -1.26 -26.68 22.09
CA ALA A 232 -2.70 -26.55 22.30
C ALA A 232 -3.40 -25.95 21.06
N GLU A 233 -2.81 -24.93 20.43
CA GLU A 233 -3.33 -24.33 19.20
C GLU A 233 -3.26 -25.28 17.99
N LEU A 234 -2.21 -26.09 17.88
CA LEU A 234 -2.10 -27.15 16.86
C LEU A 234 -3.18 -28.23 17.06
N GLN A 235 -3.37 -28.70 18.29
CA GLN A 235 -4.37 -29.70 18.64
C GLN A 235 -5.80 -29.17 18.41
N HIS A 236 -6.06 -27.91 18.75
CA HIS A 236 -7.35 -27.26 18.47
C HIS A 236 -7.66 -27.24 16.97
N ARG A 237 -6.71 -26.80 16.13
CA ARG A 237 -6.88 -26.81 14.67
C ARG A 237 -7.14 -28.22 14.13
N GLN A 238 -6.44 -29.22 14.65
CA GLN A 238 -6.68 -30.63 14.28
C GLN A 238 -8.08 -31.11 14.68
N ALA A 239 -8.50 -30.84 15.92
CA ALA A 239 -9.82 -31.23 16.44
C ALA A 239 -10.97 -30.59 15.66
N MET A 240 -10.79 -29.34 15.22
CA MET A 240 -11.78 -28.60 14.42
C MET A 240 -11.74 -28.93 12.92
N GLY A 241 -10.79 -29.77 12.47
CA GLY A 241 -10.60 -30.06 11.04
C GLY A 241 -10.17 -28.83 10.23
N TYR A 242 -9.46 -27.89 10.87
CA TYR A 242 -8.83 -26.77 10.19
C TYR A 242 -7.62 -27.25 9.39
N GLY A 243 -7.12 -26.41 8.47
CA GLY A 243 -6.22 -26.85 7.39
C GLY A 243 -4.96 -27.60 7.83
N PRO A 244 -4.21 -28.17 6.87
CA PRO A 244 -3.11 -29.07 7.19
C PRO A 244 -2.03 -28.36 8.02
N PRO A 245 -1.46 -29.02 9.04
CA PRO A 245 -0.36 -28.45 9.82
C PRO A 245 0.93 -28.39 9.00
N LEU A 246 1.84 -27.50 9.40
CA LEU A 246 3.19 -27.44 8.83
C LEU A 246 3.93 -28.77 9.01
N ARG A 247 4.53 -29.25 7.92
CA ARG A 247 5.35 -30.46 7.91
C ARG A 247 6.82 -30.07 7.76
N ARG A 248 7.68 -30.70 8.57
CA ARG A 248 9.15 -30.51 8.46
C ARG A 248 9.69 -30.95 7.09
N LYS A 249 9.05 -31.94 6.46
CA LYS A 249 9.38 -32.46 5.13
C LYS A 249 8.14 -32.29 4.24
N GLY A 250 8.27 -31.57 3.13
CA GLY A 250 7.17 -31.25 2.20
C GLY A 250 7.31 -29.84 1.65
N ASP A 251 6.47 -29.49 0.68
CA ASP A 251 6.38 -28.14 0.09
C ASP A 251 5.58 -27.15 0.96
N ASN A 252 4.70 -27.65 1.83
CA ASN A 252 3.80 -26.86 2.68
C ASN A 252 2.94 -25.84 1.90
N GLU A 253 2.67 -26.12 0.63
CA GLU A 253 1.94 -25.20 -0.27
C GLU A 253 0.54 -24.91 0.24
N GLU A 254 -0.21 -25.95 0.62
CA GLU A 254 -1.59 -25.84 1.09
C GLU A 254 -1.69 -25.00 2.38
N TYR A 255 -0.74 -25.15 3.30
CA TYR A 255 -0.68 -24.33 4.52
C TYR A 255 -0.49 -22.85 4.18
N LEU A 256 0.45 -22.52 3.30
CA LEU A 256 0.74 -21.14 2.91
C LEU A 256 -0.43 -20.52 2.13
N PHE A 257 -1.03 -21.28 1.22
CA PHE A 257 -2.22 -20.87 0.47
C PHE A 257 -3.39 -20.55 1.41
N ARG A 258 -3.68 -21.45 2.36
CA ARG A 258 -4.77 -21.27 3.31
C ARG A 258 -4.55 -20.09 4.24
N THR A 259 -3.36 -19.98 4.83
CA THR A 259 -2.97 -18.84 5.68
C THR A 259 -3.13 -17.50 4.92
N SER A 260 -2.75 -17.47 3.64
CA SER A 260 -2.92 -16.31 2.77
C SER A 260 -4.39 -15.95 2.54
N ILE A 261 -5.27 -16.94 2.34
CA ILE A 261 -6.72 -16.72 2.21
C ILE A 261 -7.31 -16.17 3.51
N LEU A 262 -7.01 -16.79 4.65
CA LEU A 262 -7.53 -16.37 5.96
C LEU A 262 -7.10 -14.94 6.30
N LYS A 263 -5.85 -14.59 5.97
CA LYS A 263 -5.33 -13.23 6.08
C LYS A 263 -6.11 -12.27 5.18
N LYS A 264 -6.32 -12.58 3.90
CA LYS A 264 -7.11 -11.74 2.98
C LYS A 264 -8.56 -11.58 3.45
N TYR A 265 -9.16 -12.64 3.98
CA TYR A 265 -10.53 -12.66 4.46
C TYR A 265 -10.72 -11.77 5.70
N THR A 266 -9.83 -11.88 6.69
CA THR A 266 -9.92 -11.12 7.94
C THR A 266 -9.49 -9.67 7.76
N SER A 267 -8.45 -9.39 6.98
CA SER A 267 -8.06 -8.01 6.65
C SER A 267 -9.05 -7.33 5.70
N SER A 268 -10.00 -8.06 5.08
CA SER A 268 -11.02 -7.52 4.17
C SER A 268 -11.81 -6.35 4.78
N VAL A 269 -12.01 -6.35 6.10
CA VAL A 269 -12.79 -5.33 6.83
C VAL A 269 -12.11 -3.97 6.85
N LEU A 270 -10.78 -3.93 6.66
CA LEU A 270 -10.01 -2.69 6.64
C LEU A 270 -9.95 -2.06 5.24
N TRP A 271 -10.16 -2.83 4.18
CA TRP A 271 -9.99 -2.36 2.81
C TRP A 271 -11.15 -1.48 2.35
N LEU A 272 -10.82 -0.39 1.66
CA LEU A 272 -11.75 0.55 1.08
C LEU A 272 -11.95 0.26 -0.41
N SER A 273 -13.15 0.53 -0.93
CA SER A 273 -13.40 0.41 -2.36
C SER A 273 -12.86 1.63 -3.08
N THR A 274 -12.16 1.42 -4.20
CA THR A 274 -11.70 2.51 -5.06
C THR A 274 -12.29 2.39 -6.46
N SER A 275 -12.53 3.53 -7.11
CA SER A 275 -12.91 3.59 -8.52
C SER A 275 -12.05 4.60 -9.26
N VAL A 276 -11.39 4.17 -10.34
CA VAL A 276 -10.50 5.02 -11.14
C VAL A 276 -11.27 5.59 -12.33
N LYS A 277 -11.22 6.90 -12.51
CA LYS A 277 -11.80 7.61 -13.65
C LYS A 277 -10.72 8.50 -14.30
N ARG A 278 -10.74 8.63 -15.62
CA ARG A 278 -9.91 9.61 -16.33
C ARG A 278 -10.47 11.01 -16.08
N GLU A 279 -9.61 11.95 -15.71
CA GLU A 279 -10.05 13.32 -15.41
C GLU A 279 -10.27 14.12 -16.71
N GLY A 280 -11.29 14.97 -16.73
CA GLY A 280 -11.50 15.96 -17.80
C GLY A 280 -12.10 15.48 -19.11
N THR A 281 -12.66 14.27 -19.20
CA THR A 281 -13.33 13.79 -20.43
C THR A 281 -14.42 14.75 -20.92
N THR A 282 -15.22 15.32 -20.03
CA THR A 282 -16.25 16.31 -20.39
C THR A 282 -15.64 17.58 -20.97
N LEU A 283 -14.57 18.09 -20.36
CA LEU A 283 -13.89 19.31 -20.82
C LEU A 283 -13.20 19.08 -22.16
N GLU A 284 -12.61 17.88 -22.36
CA GLU A 284 -12.05 17.43 -23.64
C GLU A 284 -13.12 17.46 -24.75
N HIS A 285 -14.32 16.94 -24.49
CA HIS A 285 -15.43 16.99 -25.44
C HIS A 285 -15.89 18.41 -25.76
N VAL A 286 -15.95 19.31 -24.76
CA VAL A 286 -16.32 20.71 -24.97
C VAL A 286 -15.29 21.43 -25.85
N LEU A 287 -13.99 21.26 -25.59
CA LEU A 287 -12.94 21.85 -26.40
C LEU A 287 -12.92 21.29 -27.82
N TYR A 288 -13.15 19.98 -28.00
CA TYR A 288 -13.27 19.37 -29.31
C TYR A 288 -14.50 19.85 -30.09
N ALA A 289 -15.61 20.11 -29.40
CA ALA A 289 -16.81 20.70 -29.98
C ALA A 289 -16.55 22.15 -30.45
N LEU A 290 -15.85 22.95 -29.64
CA LEU A 290 -15.43 24.31 -30.00
C LEU A 290 -14.51 24.30 -31.23
N ALA A 291 -13.51 23.41 -31.27
CA ALA A 291 -12.63 23.26 -32.43
C ALA A 291 -13.41 22.87 -33.70
N ALA A 292 -14.40 21.97 -33.59
CA ALA A 292 -15.26 21.61 -34.71
C ALA A 292 -16.15 22.79 -35.16
N GLY A 293 -16.67 23.59 -34.23
CA GLY A 293 -17.45 24.78 -34.50
C GLY A 293 -16.65 25.83 -35.29
N VAL A 294 -15.44 26.17 -34.83
CA VAL A 294 -14.52 27.10 -35.52
C VAL A 294 -14.21 26.59 -36.93
N SER A 295 -13.99 25.29 -37.08
CA SER A 295 -13.70 24.67 -38.38
C SER A 295 -14.91 24.75 -39.34
N MET A 296 -16.12 24.57 -38.83
CA MET A 296 -17.36 24.74 -39.62
C MET A 296 -17.56 26.20 -40.07
N VAL A 297 -17.31 27.16 -39.18
CA VAL A 297 -17.38 28.59 -39.53
C VAL A 297 -16.38 28.91 -40.64
N PHE A 298 -15.14 28.43 -40.55
CA PHE A 298 -14.13 28.62 -41.59
C PHE A 298 -14.57 28.07 -42.95
N ALA A 299 -15.02 26.80 -43.00
CA ALA A 299 -15.48 26.20 -44.25
C ALA A 299 -16.65 26.95 -44.87
N THR A 300 -17.57 27.41 -44.02
CA THR A 300 -18.76 28.17 -44.42
C THR A 300 -18.38 29.52 -45.00
N VAL A 301 -17.45 30.25 -44.38
CA VAL A 301 -16.93 31.52 -44.90
C VAL A 301 -16.26 31.34 -46.25
N VAL A 302 -15.42 30.30 -46.42
CA VAL A 302 -14.77 30.00 -47.71
C VAL A 302 -15.82 29.67 -48.77
N ALA A 303 -16.79 28.81 -48.44
CA ALA A 303 -17.86 28.44 -49.37
C ALA A 303 -18.66 29.67 -49.83
N PHE A 304 -19.13 30.50 -48.89
CA PHE A 304 -19.90 31.70 -49.22
C PHE A 304 -19.09 32.73 -50.00
N TYR A 305 -17.82 32.96 -49.63
CA TYR A 305 -16.96 33.91 -50.34
C TYR A 305 -16.78 33.54 -51.81
N PHE A 306 -16.47 32.26 -52.09
CA PHE A 306 -16.29 31.80 -53.47
C PHE A 306 -17.61 31.71 -54.24
N GLN A 307 -18.71 31.34 -53.59
CA GLN A 307 -20.06 31.37 -54.19
C GLN A 307 -20.48 32.79 -54.58
N LEU A 308 -20.22 33.79 -53.72
CA LEU A 308 -20.52 35.19 -54.02
C LEU A 308 -19.68 35.74 -55.16
N ARG A 309 -18.41 35.32 -55.28
CA ARG A 309 -17.48 35.85 -56.28
C ARG A 309 -17.60 35.21 -57.66
N PHE A 310 -17.89 33.92 -57.73
CA PHE A 310 -17.84 33.10 -58.96
C PHE A 310 -19.16 32.39 -59.30
N GLY A 311 -20.24 32.62 -58.54
CA GLY A 311 -21.54 31.96 -58.72
C GLY A 311 -21.60 30.56 -58.08
N THR A 312 -22.72 29.86 -58.21
CA THR A 312 -22.97 28.63 -57.43
C THR A 312 -22.40 27.34 -58.04
N PHE A 313 -22.22 27.27 -59.35
CA PHE A 313 -21.86 26.04 -60.08
C PHE A 313 -20.69 26.25 -61.06
N THR A 314 -19.58 26.80 -60.58
CA THR A 314 -18.37 26.96 -61.40
C THR A 314 -17.24 26.08 -60.89
N PHE A 315 -16.37 25.63 -61.81
CA PHE A 315 -15.22 24.80 -61.47
C PHE A 315 -14.34 25.39 -60.34
N PRO A 316 -14.05 26.71 -60.29
CA PRO A 316 -13.33 27.31 -59.18
C PRO A 316 -14.00 27.13 -57.81
N VAL A 317 -15.34 27.17 -57.77
CA VAL A 317 -16.10 26.98 -56.51
C VAL A 317 -16.04 25.52 -56.07
N PHE A 318 -16.11 24.58 -57.01
CA PHE A 318 -15.93 23.15 -56.69
C PHE A 318 -14.55 22.89 -56.07
N VAL A 319 -13.48 23.43 -56.67
CA VAL A 319 -12.12 23.30 -56.13
C VAL A 319 -12.01 23.97 -54.75
N ALA A 320 -12.56 25.18 -54.59
CA ALA A 320 -12.55 25.89 -53.32
C ALA A 320 -13.32 25.14 -52.21
N LEU A 321 -14.41 24.45 -52.53
CA LEU A 321 -15.17 23.63 -51.58
C LEU A 321 -14.36 22.41 -51.13
N VAL A 322 -13.72 21.68 -52.05
CA VAL A 322 -12.87 20.53 -51.72
C VAL A 322 -11.70 20.97 -50.84
N VAL A 323 -10.99 22.02 -51.25
CA VAL A 323 -9.85 22.56 -50.51
C VAL A 323 -10.29 23.11 -49.15
N GLY A 324 -11.40 23.85 -49.09
CA GLY A 324 -11.99 24.36 -47.85
C GLY A 324 -12.37 23.25 -46.89
N TYR A 325 -12.87 22.12 -47.39
CA TYR A 325 -13.17 20.93 -46.60
C TYR A 325 -11.89 20.27 -46.05
N MET A 326 -10.83 20.14 -46.86
CA MET A 326 -9.53 19.63 -46.40
C MET A 326 -8.94 20.53 -45.30
N PHE A 327 -9.01 21.85 -45.47
CA PHE A 327 -8.54 22.80 -44.46
C PHE A 327 -9.37 22.74 -43.18
N LYS A 328 -10.70 22.59 -43.28
CA LYS A 328 -11.57 22.37 -42.12
C LYS A 328 -11.12 21.16 -41.31
N ASP A 329 -10.87 20.03 -41.96
CA ASP A 329 -10.41 18.83 -41.26
C ASP A 329 -9.05 19.05 -40.60
N ARG A 330 -8.13 19.77 -41.28
CA ARG A 330 -6.82 20.05 -40.69
C ARG A 330 -6.88 21.03 -39.52
N ILE A 331 -7.70 22.08 -39.59
CA ILE A 331 -7.93 23.03 -38.49
C ILE A 331 -8.52 22.30 -37.29
N LYS A 332 -9.50 21.42 -37.52
CA LYS A 332 -10.13 20.61 -36.47
C LYS A 332 -9.12 19.69 -35.78
N GLU A 333 -8.27 19.01 -36.54
CA GLU A 333 -7.20 18.15 -35.98
C GLU A 333 -6.18 18.94 -35.17
N ILE A 334 -5.72 20.07 -35.70
CA ILE A 334 -4.81 20.97 -34.99
C ILE A 334 -5.46 21.44 -33.69
N GLY A 335 -6.71 21.92 -33.75
CA GLY A 335 -7.50 22.32 -32.60
C GLY A 335 -7.59 21.22 -31.54
N ARG A 336 -7.93 19.98 -31.94
CA ARG A 336 -7.94 18.82 -31.03
C ARG A 336 -6.60 18.59 -30.38
N SER A 337 -5.51 18.59 -31.15
CA SER A 337 -4.17 18.34 -30.63
C SER A 337 -3.70 19.43 -29.65
N LEU A 338 -4.03 20.70 -29.92
CA LEU A 338 -3.74 21.83 -29.04
C LEU A 338 -4.56 21.75 -27.75
N SER A 339 -5.86 21.45 -27.85
CA SER A 339 -6.72 21.24 -26.69
C SER A 339 -6.22 20.09 -25.82
N ALA A 340 -5.82 18.97 -26.42
CA ALA A 340 -5.27 17.84 -25.68
C ALA A 340 -3.98 18.21 -24.93
N ARG A 341 -3.06 18.95 -25.57
CA ARG A 341 -1.83 19.44 -24.93
C ARG A 341 -2.10 20.42 -23.80
N PHE A 342 -3.02 21.36 -24.00
CA PHE A 342 -3.41 22.33 -22.98
C PHE A 342 -4.05 21.65 -21.77
N LEU A 343 -4.96 20.70 -22.01
CA LEU A 343 -5.59 19.91 -20.95
C LEU A 343 -4.59 19.04 -20.20
N HIS A 344 -3.64 18.40 -20.89
CA HIS A 344 -2.59 17.60 -20.26
C HIS A 344 -1.74 18.41 -19.27
N ASN A 345 -1.45 19.68 -19.58
CA ASN A 345 -0.67 20.54 -18.71
C ASN A 345 -1.43 20.94 -17.43
N ILE A 346 -2.76 21.06 -17.49
CA ILE A 346 -3.58 21.58 -16.39
C ILE A 346 -4.21 20.46 -15.56
N LEU A 347 -4.67 19.40 -16.22
CA LEU A 347 -5.39 18.32 -15.58
C LEU A 347 -4.43 17.27 -15.00
N TYR A 348 -4.96 16.53 -14.04
CA TYR A 348 -4.36 15.29 -13.59
C TYR A 348 -4.75 14.16 -14.57
N ASP A 349 -3.97 13.09 -14.60
CA ASP A 349 -4.17 12.00 -15.55
C ASP A 349 -5.33 11.09 -15.11
N ARG A 350 -5.42 10.83 -13.79
CA ARG A 350 -6.46 9.99 -13.20
C ARG A 350 -6.98 10.55 -11.88
N ARG A 351 -8.27 10.32 -11.63
CA ARG A 351 -8.94 10.55 -10.36
C ARG A 351 -9.47 9.23 -9.80
N THR A 352 -8.98 8.85 -8.63
CA THR A 352 -9.38 7.67 -7.88
C THR A 352 -10.30 8.09 -6.74
N VAL A 353 -11.58 7.71 -6.79
CA VAL A 353 -12.55 8.00 -5.72
C VAL A 353 -12.49 6.89 -4.68
N ILE A 354 -12.44 7.25 -3.39
CA ILE A 354 -12.38 6.34 -2.25
C ILE A 354 -13.77 6.23 -1.64
N HIS A 355 -14.25 5.01 -1.43
CA HIS A 355 -15.54 4.71 -0.81
C HIS A 355 -15.40 3.72 0.33
N THR A 356 -16.39 3.69 1.21
CA THR A 356 -16.59 2.57 2.15
C THR A 356 -16.73 1.24 1.40
N GLN A 357 -16.50 0.11 2.08
CA GLN A 357 -16.52 -1.21 1.45
C GLN A 357 -17.89 -1.55 0.82
N ASP A 358 -18.98 -1.08 1.42
CA ASP A 358 -20.35 -1.20 0.92
C ASP A 358 -20.72 -0.16 -0.15
N ARG A 359 -19.78 0.74 -0.50
CA ARG A 359 -19.92 1.85 -1.45
C ARG A 359 -21.02 2.86 -1.13
N ARG A 360 -21.49 2.91 0.13
CA ARG A 360 -22.54 3.85 0.55
C ARG A 360 -22.03 5.26 0.76
N HIS A 361 -20.79 5.41 1.23
CA HIS A 361 -20.20 6.72 1.52
C HIS A 361 -18.95 6.94 0.67
N GLU A 362 -18.84 8.12 0.09
CA GLU A 362 -17.60 8.61 -0.51
C GLU A 362 -16.75 9.24 0.59
N LEU A 363 -15.52 8.75 0.76
CA LEU A 363 -14.59 9.22 1.80
C LEU A 363 -13.65 10.31 1.28
N GLY A 364 -13.55 10.46 -0.04
CA GLY A 364 -12.64 11.39 -0.67
C GLY A 364 -12.14 10.91 -2.03
N TYR A 365 -11.11 11.55 -2.55
CA TYR A 365 -10.50 11.19 -3.82
C TYR A 365 -9.01 11.53 -3.89
N VAL A 366 -8.30 10.81 -4.76
CA VAL A 366 -6.89 11.02 -5.08
C VAL A 366 -6.80 11.39 -6.56
N ARG A 367 -6.11 12.49 -6.87
CA ARG A 367 -5.74 12.87 -8.24
C ARG A 367 -4.27 12.64 -8.45
N GLU A 368 -3.92 12.08 -9.60
CA GLU A 368 -2.56 11.60 -9.85
C GLU A 368 -2.08 12.09 -11.20
N LYS A 369 -0.83 12.56 -11.25
CA LYS A 369 -0.19 13.08 -12.45
C LYS A 369 1.24 12.57 -12.56
N VAL A 370 1.65 12.13 -13.74
CA VAL A 370 3.05 11.73 -14.02
C VAL A 370 3.60 12.52 -15.20
N GLU A 371 4.78 13.10 -15.00
CA GLU A 371 5.41 13.98 -15.98
C GLU A 371 6.91 13.70 -16.04
N TYR A 372 7.48 13.82 -17.24
CA TYR A 372 8.92 13.88 -17.41
C TYR A 372 9.35 15.35 -17.32
N VAL A 373 10.24 15.65 -16.38
CA VAL A 373 10.67 17.03 -16.11
C VAL A 373 12.17 17.18 -16.36
N SER A 374 12.57 18.37 -16.78
CA SER A 374 13.97 18.74 -16.85
C SER A 374 14.51 19.11 -15.47
N GLU A 375 15.83 18.99 -15.28
CA GLU A 375 16.47 19.32 -13.99
C GLU A 375 16.22 20.77 -13.55
N LYS A 376 16.04 21.69 -14.50
CA LYS A 376 15.75 23.11 -14.23
C LYS A 376 14.36 23.33 -13.63
N GLU A 377 13.44 22.38 -13.83
CA GLU A 377 12.07 22.44 -13.29
C GLU A 377 11.96 21.77 -11.91
N VAL A 378 13.05 21.14 -11.43
CA VAL A 378 13.09 20.46 -10.14
C VAL A 378 13.46 21.48 -9.05
N PRO A 379 12.73 21.55 -7.92
CA PRO A 379 13.07 22.44 -6.81
C PRO A 379 14.48 22.18 -6.26
N ALA A 380 15.16 23.25 -5.83
CA ALA A 380 16.55 23.19 -5.37
C ALA A 380 16.71 22.27 -4.15
N GLU A 381 15.74 22.24 -3.25
CA GLU A 381 15.70 21.40 -2.05
C GLU A 381 15.59 19.91 -2.40
N VAL A 382 14.90 19.57 -3.50
CA VAL A 382 14.81 18.20 -4.02
C VAL A 382 16.16 17.77 -4.60
N LEU A 383 16.83 18.67 -5.34
CA LEU A 383 18.17 18.42 -5.88
C LEU A 383 19.22 18.30 -4.75
N ALA A 384 19.10 19.12 -3.70
CA ALA A 384 19.94 19.02 -2.52
C ALA A 384 19.71 17.68 -1.79
N SER A 385 18.45 17.29 -1.58
CA SER A 385 18.09 16.01 -0.95
C SER A 385 18.52 14.79 -1.76
N ARG A 386 18.58 14.91 -3.10
CA ARG A 386 19.08 13.86 -3.99
C ARG A 386 20.56 13.55 -3.72
N ASP A 387 21.34 14.51 -3.22
CA ASP A 387 22.76 14.36 -2.84
C ASP A 387 23.60 13.63 -3.91
N ARG A 388 23.89 14.35 -5.00
CA ARG A 388 24.68 13.82 -6.13
C ARG A 388 26.17 13.88 -5.81
N GLY A 389 26.76 12.75 -5.43
CA GLY A 389 28.21 12.59 -5.36
C GLY A 389 28.86 12.38 -6.73
N ILE A 390 30.18 12.63 -6.82
CA ILE A 390 31.01 12.47 -8.04
C ILE A 390 30.85 11.08 -8.68
N LEU A 391 30.76 10.02 -7.86
CA LEU A 391 30.58 8.66 -8.36
C LEU A 391 29.24 8.45 -9.07
N ALA A 392 28.19 9.18 -8.69
CA ALA A 392 26.88 9.10 -9.35
C ALA A 392 26.92 9.74 -10.75
N GLU A 393 27.67 10.84 -10.92
CA GLU A 393 27.86 11.47 -12.23
C GLU A 393 28.67 10.58 -13.19
N LEU A 394 29.75 9.99 -12.67
CA LEU A 394 30.59 9.08 -13.44
C LEU A 394 29.85 7.77 -13.78
N ALA A 395 29.03 7.25 -12.86
CA ALA A 395 28.24 6.03 -13.09
C ALA A 395 27.19 6.19 -14.20
N ASN A 396 26.76 7.43 -14.46
CA ASN A 396 25.81 7.75 -15.53
C ASN A 396 26.52 8.11 -16.85
N ASP A 397 27.80 7.77 -17.02
CA ASP A 397 28.63 8.12 -18.18
C ASP A 397 28.59 9.62 -18.53
N ARG A 398 28.36 10.49 -17.51
CA ARG A 398 28.08 11.93 -17.67
C ARG A 398 26.88 12.25 -18.58
N GLN A 399 26.05 11.27 -18.92
CA GLN A 399 24.83 11.46 -19.69
C GLN A 399 23.70 12.08 -18.86
N GLY A 400 23.84 12.08 -17.53
CA GLY A 400 22.86 12.63 -16.59
C GLY A 400 21.75 11.64 -16.23
N GLU A 401 20.66 12.17 -15.70
CA GLU A 401 19.49 11.38 -15.26
C GLU A 401 18.24 11.80 -16.05
N THR A 402 17.35 10.85 -16.28
CA THR A 402 15.96 11.13 -16.60
C THR A 402 15.19 11.33 -15.30
N ILE A 403 14.38 12.37 -15.21
CA ILE A 403 13.61 12.71 -14.00
C ILE A 403 12.13 12.55 -14.29
N ILE A 404 11.48 11.64 -13.57
CA ILE A 404 10.03 11.45 -13.59
C ILE A 404 9.47 12.10 -12.34
N ARG A 405 8.54 13.04 -12.48
CA ARG A 405 7.77 13.60 -11.36
C ARG A 405 6.41 12.92 -11.32
N TYR A 406 6.09 12.32 -10.18
CA TYR A 406 4.80 11.73 -9.91
C TYR A 406 4.13 12.44 -8.74
N THR A 407 2.99 13.07 -9.00
CA THR A 407 2.23 13.87 -8.03
C THR A 407 0.96 13.12 -7.62
N LYS A 408 0.73 12.99 -6.32
CA LYS A 408 -0.56 12.63 -5.73
C LYS A 408 -1.15 13.83 -4.98
N ALA A 409 -2.37 14.21 -5.31
CA ALA A 409 -3.17 15.20 -4.58
C ALA A 409 -4.38 14.49 -3.96
N VAL A 410 -4.43 14.44 -2.63
CA VAL A 410 -5.43 13.69 -1.85
C VAL A 410 -6.37 14.69 -1.19
N VAL A 411 -7.67 14.41 -1.26
CA VAL A 411 -8.71 15.13 -0.53
C VAL A 411 -9.56 14.10 0.20
N LEU A 412 -9.72 14.24 1.51
CA LEU A 412 -10.61 13.42 2.34
C LEU A 412 -11.71 14.31 2.92
N HIS A 413 -12.97 13.89 2.76
CA HIS A 413 -14.15 14.67 3.13
C HIS A 413 -14.29 14.78 4.65
N ALA A 414 -15.02 15.80 5.13
CA ALA A 414 -15.19 16.09 6.55
C ALA A 414 -15.93 14.99 7.33
N ASP A 415 -16.86 14.31 6.66
CA ASP A 415 -17.67 13.20 7.17
C ASP A 415 -16.98 11.84 6.98
N ALA A 416 -15.81 11.79 6.33
CA ALA A 416 -15.09 10.55 6.07
C ALA A 416 -14.75 9.81 7.37
N LEU A 417 -14.47 10.55 8.45
CA LEU A 417 -14.18 9.99 9.75
C LEU A 417 -15.42 9.30 10.35
N ASP A 418 -16.57 9.96 10.32
CA ASP A 418 -17.82 9.41 10.87
C ASP A 418 -18.28 8.19 10.07
N ALA A 419 -18.06 8.20 8.76
CA ALA A 419 -18.41 7.09 7.87
C ALA A 419 -17.53 5.83 8.05
N VAL A 420 -16.29 5.96 8.56
CA VAL A 420 -15.40 4.81 8.81
C VAL A 420 -15.48 4.30 10.25
N HIS A 421 -15.85 5.14 11.22
CA HIS A 421 -16.03 4.73 12.60
C HIS A 421 -17.10 3.66 12.71
N THR A 422 -16.67 2.44 13.03
CA THR A 422 -17.55 1.28 13.15
C THR A 422 -17.52 0.78 14.59
N ASN A 423 -18.68 0.70 15.24
CA ASN A 423 -18.85 0.09 16.57
C ASN A 423 -17.94 0.66 17.67
N GLY A 424 -17.64 1.97 17.63
CA GLY A 424 -16.77 2.63 18.61
C GLY A 424 -15.28 2.36 18.42
N LEU A 425 -14.87 1.75 17.30
CA LEU A 425 -13.46 1.59 16.94
C LEU A 425 -12.91 2.90 16.38
N GLU A 426 -11.91 3.47 17.05
CA GLU A 426 -11.28 4.72 16.63
C GLU A 426 -10.34 4.51 15.44
N ILE A 427 -10.68 5.12 14.29
CA ILE A 427 -9.89 5.04 13.06
C ILE A 427 -9.27 6.42 12.80
N THR A 428 -7.94 6.49 12.90
CA THR A 428 -7.23 7.77 12.89
C THR A 428 -6.69 8.20 11.53
N ALA A 429 -6.61 7.28 10.57
CA ALA A 429 -6.01 7.56 9.27
C ALA A 429 -6.48 6.58 8.18
N ILE A 430 -6.35 7.01 6.92
CA ILE A 430 -6.47 6.16 5.74
C ILE A 430 -5.07 5.91 5.17
N ASN A 431 -4.71 4.65 4.98
CA ASN A 431 -3.47 4.24 4.35
C ASN A 431 -3.66 3.99 2.85
N ASP A 432 -2.80 4.61 2.05
CA ASP A 432 -2.62 4.39 0.61
C ASP A 432 -1.30 3.63 0.40
N ILE A 433 -1.44 2.38 -0.04
CA ILE A 433 -0.35 1.43 -0.29
C ILE A 433 -0.16 1.35 -1.79
N MET A 434 0.92 1.95 -2.27
CA MET A 434 1.34 1.91 -3.67
C MET A 434 2.45 0.87 -3.84
N ARG A 435 2.21 -0.13 -4.69
CA ARG A 435 3.25 -1.05 -5.15
C ARG A 435 3.74 -0.61 -6.52
N TYR A 436 5.05 -0.45 -6.64
CA TYR A 436 5.69 0.01 -7.85
C TYR A 436 6.62 -1.05 -8.43
N ASP A 437 6.29 -1.51 -9.64
CA ASP A 437 7.02 -2.54 -10.35
C ASP A 437 8.25 -1.97 -11.05
N ILE A 438 9.42 -2.48 -10.69
CA ILE A 438 10.72 -1.99 -11.18
C ILE A 438 11.23 -2.75 -12.42
N ARG A 439 10.51 -3.77 -12.90
CA ARG A 439 10.94 -4.56 -14.08
C ARG A 439 11.25 -3.72 -15.32
N PRO A 440 10.55 -2.61 -15.64
CA PRO A 440 10.91 -1.76 -16.77
C PRO A 440 12.36 -1.28 -16.72
N TYR A 441 12.87 -0.92 -15.53
CA TYR A 441 14.22 -0.43 -15.32
C TYR A 441 15.31 -1.50 -15.54
N LEU A 442 14.96 -2.78 -15.39
CA LEU A 442 15.94 -3.88 -15.46
C LEU A 442 16.32 -4.28 -16.89
N ARG A 443 15.51 -3.88 -17.89
CA ARG A 443 15.57 -4.42 -19.26
C ARG A 443 16.91 -4.19 -19.95
N LYS A 444 17.54 -3.03 -19.73
CA LYS A 444 18.81 -2.63 -20.35
C LYS A 444 20.02 -2.80 -19.42
N MET A 445 19.87 -3.48 -18.29
CA MET A 445 20.98 -3.73 -17.37
C MET A 445 21.89 -4.85 -17.86
N ASP A 446 23.19 -4.70 -17.61
CA ASP A 446 24.19 -5.71 -17.92
C ASP A 446 24.09 -6.95 -17.03
N ASN A 447 24.88 -7.98 -17.36
CA ASN A 447 25.02 -9.16 -16.53
C ASN A 447 25.48 -8.76 -15.10
N PRO A 448 24.72 -9.18 -14.06
CA PRO A 448 24.87 -8.65 -12.70
C PRO A 448 26.13 -9.17 -12.00
N THR A 449 26.82 -10.15 -12.58
CA THR A 449 28.00 -10.77 -12.00
C THR A 449 29.17 -10.74 -12.98
N GLN A 450 30.29 -10.21 -12.51
CA GLN A 450 31.58 -10.26 -13.22
C GLN A 450 32.63 -10.89 -12.31
N ARG A 451 33.62 -11.58 -12.88
CA ARG A 451 34.75 -12.11 -12.11
C ARG A 451 35.97 -11.23 -12.37
N LYS A 452 36.58 -10.71 -11.30
CA LYS A 452 37.82 -9.94 -11.35
C LYS A 452 38.92 -10.68 -10.58
N TRP A 453 40.17 -10.41 -10.95
CA TRP A 453 41.32 -10.95 -10.23
C TRP A 453 41.64 -10.04 -9.04
N LEU A 454 41.85 -10.65 -7.86
CA LEU A 454 42.37 -10.01 -6.66
C LEU A 454 43.74 -10.63 -6.37
N LEU A 455 44.78 -9.81 -6.28
CA LEU A 455 46.08 -10.23 -5.80
C LEU A 455 46.14 -10.02 -4.29
N GLU A 456 46.29 -11.09 -3.53
CA GLU A 456 46.43 -11.04 -2.07
C GLU A 456 47.49 -12.06 -1.64
N ASN A 457 48.46 -11.63 -0.84
CA ASN A 457 49.57 -12.48 -0.36
C ASN A 457 50.32 -13.21 -1.49
N GLY A 458 50.54 -12.54 -2.62
CA GLY A 458 51.23 -13.11 -3.77
C GLY A 458 50.44 -14.16 -4.57
N LYS A 459 49.16 -14.37 -4.25
CA LYS A 459 48.26 -15.29 -4.97
C LYS A 459 47.12 -14.56 -5.63
N LEU A 460 46.77 -15.00 -6.84
CA LEU A 460 45.63 -14.48 -7.59
C LEU A 460 44.36 -15.27 -7.27
N TYR A 461 43.34 -14.55 -6.82
CA TYR A 461 42.01 -15.09 -6.54
C TYR A 461 41.00 -14.54 -7.55
N ARG A 462 40.09 -15.39 -8.04
CA ARG A 462 38.94 -14.91 -8.83
C ARG A 462 37.82 -14.51 -7.90
N VAL A 463 37.66 -13.21 -7.69
CA VAL A 463 36.60 -12.64 -6.86
C VAL A 463 35.38 -12.33 -7.71
N ARG A 464 34.20 -12.67 -7.18
CA ARG A 464 32.91 -12.39 -7.78
C ARG A 464 32.49 -10.96 -7.41
N CYS A 465 32.39 -10.08 -8.41
CA CYS A 465 31.93 -8.72 -8.28
C CYS A 465 30.50 -8.58 -8.81
N HIS A 466 29.71 -7.72 -8.19
CA HIS A 466 28.34 -7.45 -8.60
C HIS A 466 28.25 -6.06 -9.24
N LYS A 467 27.61 -5.98 -10.41
CA LYS A 467 27.32 -4.71 -11.07
C LYS A 467 25.92 -4.26 -10.65
N THR A 468 25.82 -3.05 -10.09
CA THR A 468 24.58 -2.49 -9.58
C THR A 468 24.25 -1.15 -10.24
N TYR A 469 22.96 -0.82 -10.28
CA TYR A 469 22.42 0.44 -10.76
C TYR A 469 21.57 1.05 -9.65
N HIS A 470 21.54 2.38 -9.56
CA HIS A 470 20.85 3.07 -8.48
C HIS A 470 19.69 3.91 -9.05
N LEU A 471 18.49 3.68 -8.53
CA LEU A 471 17.38 4.61 -8.68
C LEU A 471 17.27 5.44 -7.41
N ASN A 472 16.95 6.73 -7.51
CA ASN A 472 16.71 7.56 -6.34
C ASN A 472 15.30 8.12 -6.42
N PHE A 473 14.56 7.97 -5.32
CA PHE A 473 13.24 8.54 -5.12
C PHE A 473 13.40 9.67 -4.12
N VAL A 474 12.98 10.88 -4.47
CA VAL A 474 12.91 12.01 -3.55
C VAL A 474 11.45 12.42 -3.44
N SER A 475 10.83 12.11 -2.31
CA SER A 475 9.42 12.39 -2.04
C SER A 475 9.28 13.66 -1.20
N VAL A 476 8.38 14.54 -1.61
CA VAL A 476 8.06 15.81 -0.95
C VAL A 476 6.64 15.74 -0.42
N TYR A 477 6.48 15.82 0.90
CA TYR A 477 5.18 15.72 1.56
C TYR A 477 4.73 17.09 2.07
N ARG A 478 3.51 17.50 1.69
CA ARG A 478 2.89 18.75 2.12
C ARG A 478 1.47 18.52 2.62
N SER A 479 1.13 19.08 3.77
CA SER A 479 -0.25 19.33 4.20
C SER A 479 -0.70 20.64 3.58
N VAL A 480 -1.78 20.64 2.80
CA VAL A 480 -2.24 21.86 2.10
C VAL A 480 -2.96 22.78 3.07
N ASP A 481 -3.65 22.23 4.07
CA ASP A 481 -4.46 22.99 5.02
C ASP A 481 -3.64 23.60 6.17
N GLU A 482 -2.39 23.18 6.32
CA GLU A 482 -1.47 23.66 7.37
C GLU A 482 -0.13 24.07 6.74
N PRO A 483 -0.08 25.20 6.01
CA PRO A 483 1.10 25.64 5.26
C PRO A 483 2.30 25.98 6.16
N ASP A 484 2.05 26.27 7.45
CA ASP A 484 3.09 26.51 8.45
C ASP A 484 3.82 25.21 8.89
N GLN A 485 3.33 24.03 8.48
CA GLN A 485 4.05 22.79 8.74
C GLN A 485 5.27 22.65 7.82
N PRO A 486 6.39 22.13 8.34
CA PRO A 486 7.59 21.93 7.54
C PRO A 486 7.29 20.96 6.39
N THR A 487 7.67 21.36 5.19
CA THR A 487 7.70 20.45 4.04
C THR A 487 8.75 19.38 4.32
N ILE A 488 8.35 18.13 4.20
CA ILE A 488 9.23 16.99 4.50
C ILE A 488 9.79 16.45 3.20
N TYR A 489 11.10 16.28 3.15
CA TYR A 489 11.83 15.68 2.03
C TYR A 489 12.37 14.32 2.46
N GLN A 490 12.03 13.27 1.72
CA GLN A 490 12.52 11.93 1.99
C GLN A 490 13.24 11.38 0.77
N ARG A 491 14.51 11.00 0.94
CA ARG A 491 15.27 10.28 -0.08
C ARG A 491 15.26 8.78 0.20
N THR A 492 14.93 8.00 -0.82
CA THR A 492 15.11 6.55 -0.85
C THR A 492 15.95 6.17 -2.05
N GLN A 493 17.13 5.60 -1.82
CA GLN A 493 17.96 5.01 -2.86
C GLN A 493 17.64 3.52 -2.98
N VAL A 494 17.33 3.09 -4.19
CA VAL A 494 17.05 1.69 -4.51
C VAL A 494 18.19 1.14 -5.35
N VAL A 495 18.86 0.12 -4.81
CA VAL A 495 19.98 -0.54 -5.48
C VAL A 495 19.47 -1.76 -6.21
N LEU A 496 19.67 -1.78 -7.51
CA LEU A 496 19.16 -2.78 -8.44
C LEU A 496 20.30 -3.53 -9.12
N ASP A 497 20.01 -4.77 -9.51
CA ASP A 497 20.74 -5.49 -10.53
C ASP A 497 19.75 -6.07 -11.55
N ARG A 498 20.23 -6.70 -12.63
CA ARG A 498 19.37 -7.31 -13.66
C ARG A 498 18.38 -8.35 -13.09
N LYS A 499 18.65 -8.87 -11.89
CA LYS A 499 17.85 -9.87 -11.20
C LYS A 499 16.74 -9.26 -10.35
N GLY A 500 16.79 -7.98 -9.99
CA GLY A 500 15.77 -7.31 -9.19
C GLY A 500 16.34 -6.32 -8.19
N ILE A 501 15.58 -6.07 -7.12
CA ILE A 501 15.99 -5.20 -6.02
C ILE A 501 17.00 -5.94 -5.14
N CYS A 502 18.17 -5.33 -4.94
CA CYS A 502 19.21 -5.85 -4.05
C CYS A 502 19.04 -5.35 -2.61
N ARG A 503 18.77 -4.05 -2.45
CA ARG A 503 18.52 -3.38 -1.16
C ARG A 503 17.94 -1.98 -1.38
N ILE A 504 17.41 -1.40 -0.30
CA ILE A 504 17.07 0.02 -0.20
C ILE A 504 17.98 0.69 0.82
N VAL A 505 18.29 1.96 0.61
CA VAL A 505 19.02 2.83 1.53
C VAL A 505 18.15 4.06 1.77
N LEU A 506 17.79 4.26 3.02
CA LEU A 506 16.90 5.32 3.49
C LEU A 506 17.76 6.52 3.95
N GLY A 507 17.27 7.74 3.74
CA GLY A 507 17.93 8.95 4.25
C GLY A 507 17.77 9.11 5.76
N ASP A 508 18.61 9.95 6.38
CA ASP A 508 18.82 10.06 7.85
C ASP A 508 17.56 10.29 8.72
N GLU A 509 16.40 10.66 8.16
CA GLU A 509 15.15 10.87 8.91
C GLU A 509 14.33 9.60 9.21
N GLU A 510 14.67 8.43 8.65
CA GLU A 510 13.85 7.22 8.80
C GLU A 510 14.08 6.43 10.09
N LEU A 511 15.15 6.73 10.84
CA LEU A 511 15.53 6.00 12.06
C LEU A 511 14.51 6.09 13.21
N GLU A 512 13.64 7.11 13.23
CA GLU A 512 12.67 7.32 14.32
C GLU A 512 11.26 6.72 14.04
N GLN A 513 10.88 6.47 12.78
CA GLN A 513 9.55 5.93 12.44
C GLN A 513 9.52 4.41 12.18
N GLU A 514 10.70 3.77 12.02
CA GLU A 514 10.84 2.30 12.04
C GLU A 514 10.32 1.66 13.34
N LEU A 515 10.21 2.43 14.43
CA LEU A 515 9.91 1.98 15.79
C LEU A 515 8.55 1.27 15.98
N GLU A 516 7.56 1.46 15.10
CA GLU A 516 6.26 0.77 15.26
C GLU A 516 6.09 -0.45 14.35
N ASP A 517 6.86 -0.58 13.26
CA ASP A 517 6.42 -1.40 12.13
C ASP A 517 7.57 -2.14 11.39
N GLU A 518 8.84 -2.05 11.79
CA GLU A 518 9.90 -2.58 10.92
C GLU A 518 10.05 -4.12 10.89
N VAL A 519 9.55 -4.87 11.88
CA VAL A 519 9.93 -6.29 11.95
C VAL A 519 9.01 -7.30 11.24
N TRP A 520 7.93 -6.86 10.61
CA TRP A 520 7.03 -7.78 9.90
C TRP A 520 6.61 -7.19 8.56
N THR A 521 7.06 -7.82 7.47
CA THR A 521 6.61 -7.55 6.10
C THR A 521 5.15 -7.97 5.97
N ASP A 522 4.26 -7.00 5.82
CA ASP A 522 2.83 -7.26 5.60
C ASP A 522 2.55 -7.52 4.12
N GLU A 523 2.48 -8.78 3.70
CA GLU A 523 1.81 -9.12 2.44
C GLU A 523 0.29 -9.10 2.60
N GLU A 524 -0.34 -7.93 2.67
CA GLU A 524 -1.80 -7.80 2.67
C GLU A 524 -2.26 -7.25 1.33
N GLN A 525 -2.93 -8.10 0.53
CA GLN A 525 -3.65 -7.69 -0.68
C GLN A 525 -5.16 -7.73 -0.40
N PRO A 526 -5.96 -6.83 -0.98
CA PRO A 526 -7.41 -6.97 -0.94
C PRO A 526 -7.84 -8.26 -1.65
N ALA A 527 -8.91 -8.87 -1.16
CA ALA A 527 -9.63 -9.85 -1.97
C ALA A 527 -10.16 -9.13 -3.21
N ARG A 528 -9.88 -9.64 -4.43
CA ARG A 528 -10.52 -9.10 -5.63
C ARG A 528 -12.04 -9.19 -5.42
N PRO A 529 -12.82 -8.13 -5.67
CA PRO A 529 -14.26 -8.27 -5.69
C PRO A 529 -14.60 -9.35 -6.72
N VAL A 530 -15.21 -10.43 -6.28
CA VAL A 530 -15.90 -11.35 -7.19
C VAL A 530 -16.98 -10.48 -7.83
N ALA A 531 -16.87 -10.25 -9.14
CA ALA A 531 -17.93 -9.61 -9.88
C ALA A 531 -19.20 -10.44 -9.64
N LEU A 532 -20.14 -9.88 -8.88
CA LEU A 532 -21.49 -10.43 -8.87
C LEU A 532 -21.95 -10.40 -10.34
N PRO A 533 -22.39 -11.53 -10.92
CA PRO A 533 -22.93 -11.49 -12.26
C PRO A 533 -24.04 -10.44 -12.26
N HIS A 534 -23.94 -9.49 -13.18
CA HIS A 534 -25.03 -8.60 -13.52
C HIS A 534 -26.25 -9.50 -13.80
N GLN A 535 -27.23 -9.51 -12.90
CA GLN A 535 -28.55 -10.00 -13.23
C GLN A 535 -29.07 -9.01 -14.28
N ALA A 536 -29.14 -9.51 -15.52
CA ALA A 536 -29.87 -8.89 -16.61
C ALA A 536 -31.37 -9.01 -16.36
#